data_AF-A0A6P0RMA0-F1
#
_entry.id   AF-A0A6P0RMA0-F1
#
_cell.length_a   1.000
_cell.length_b   1.000
_cell.length_c   1.000
_cell.angle_alpha   90.00
_cell.angle_beta   90.00
_cell.angle_gamma   90.00
#
_symmetry.space_group_name_H-M   'P 1'
#
loop_
_entity.id
_entity.type
_entity.pdbx_description
1 polymer ?
#
loop_
_entity_poly.entity_id
_entity_poly.type
_entity_poly.pdbx_seq_one_letter_code
_entity_poly.pdbx_strand_id
1 'polypeptide(L)' 'MEMPSSLTMEQQFKLQVLRDEVKNLSREQAQEYLVEVLRQSMVKENIFKHWMKGKI' A
#
# COMPACT_ATOMS: atom_id res chain seq x y z
N MET A 1 5.95 -21.03 12.31
CA MET A 1 5.54 -20.58 10.96
C MET A 1 6.16 -19.22 10.76
N GLU A 2 7.18 -19.12 9.90
CA GLU A 2 7.65 -17.81 9.47
C GLU A 2 6.53 -17.16 8.68
N MET A 3 5.92 -16.13 9.26
CA MET A 3 5.06 -15.23 8.49
C MET A 3 5.93 -14.69 7.35
N PRO A 4 5.49 -14.72 6.09
CA PRO A 4 6.23 -14.08 5.01
C PRO A 4 6.14 -12.56 5.23
N SER A 5 7.00 -12.05 6.10
CA SER A 5 7.12 -10.64 6.47
C SER A 5 7.86 -9.85 5.39
N SER A 6 8.44 -10.55 4.41
CA SER A 6 9.12 -9.98 3.27
C SER A 6 8.19 -9.79 2.08
N LEU A 7 8.46 -8.75 1.31
CA LEU A 7 7.83 -8.53 0.02
C LEU A 7 8.30 -9.56 -0.99
N THR A 8 7.40 -10.03 -1.86
CA THR A 8 7.76 -10.84 -3.02
C THR A 8 8.63 -10.05 -3.99
N MET A 9 9.38 -10.73 -4.86
CA MET A 9 10.19 -10.09 -5.91
C MET A 9 9.36 -9.15 -6.79
N GLU A 10 8.14 -9.54 -7.14
CA GLU A 10 7.21 -8.72 -7.92
C GLU A 10 6.80 -7.44 -7.15
N GLN A 11 6.51 -7.56 -5.85
CA GLN A 11 6.18 -6.41 -5.02
C GLN A 11 7.37 -5.46 -4.88
N GLN A 12 8.59 -5.99 -4.75
CA GLN A 12 9.81 -5.19 -4.73
C GLN A 12 10.01 -4.45 -6.06
N PHE A 13 9.77 -5.09 -7.19
CA PHE A 13 9.82 -4.46 -8.51
C PHE A 13 8.79 -3.33 -8.65
N LYS A 14 7.53 -3.58 -8.25
CA LYS A 14 6.48 -2.55 -8.23
C LYS A 14 6.87 -1.33 -7.39
N LEU A 15 7.54 -1.54 -6.25
CA LEU A 15 8.05 -0.44 -5.43
C LEU A 15 9.15 0.37 -6.11
N GLN A 16 10.01 -0.26 -6.92
CA GLN A 16 11.00 0.49 -7.70
C GLN A 16 10.33 1.37 -8.76
N VAL A 17 9.36 0.83 -9.51
CA VAL A 17 8.60 1.60 -10.50
C VAL A 17 7.91 2.79 -9.82
N LEU A 18 7.21 2.55 -8.70
CA LEU A 18 6.54 3.62 -7.95
C LEU A 18 7.52 4.68 -7.45
N ARG A 19 8.72 4.28 -7.01
CA ARG A 19 9.76 5.23 -6.57
C ARG A 19 10.19 6.15 -7.70
N ASP A 20 10.30 5.64 -8.92
CA ASP A 20 10.69 6.45 -10.07
C ASP A 20 9.55 7.37 -10.53
N GLU A 21 8.29 6.91 -10.44
CA GLU A 21 7.11 7.74 -10.69
C GLU A 21 6.99 8.90 -9.68
N VAL A 22 7.16 8.62 -8.39
CA VAL A 22 7.03 9.62 -7.31
C VAL A 22 8.06 10.75 -7.43
N LYS A 23 9.27 10.48 -7.96
CA LYS A 23 10.30 11.52 -8.21
C LYS A 23 9.84 12.60 -9.19
N ASN A 24 8.89 12.27 -10.07
CA ASN A 24 8.40 13.19 -11.10
C ASN A 24 7.15 13.98 -10.66
N LEU A 25 6.65 13.76 -9.44
CA LEU A 25 5.48 14.47 -8.93
C LEU A 25 5.86 15.88 -8.46
N SER A 26 4.96 16.84 -8.74
CA SER A 26 4.97 18.12 -8.03
C SER A 26 4.64 17.93 -6.55
N ARG A 27 4.93 18.95 -5.74
CA ARG A 27 4.66 18.91 -4.29
C ARG A 27 3.17 18.73 -4.02
N GLU A 28 2.33 19.42 -4.77
CA GLU A 28 0.87 19.39 -4.63
C GLU A 28 0.33 17.99 -4.96
N GLN A 29 0.80 17.39 -6.07
CA GLN A 29 0.44 16.01 -6.42
C GLN A 29 0.90 15.02 -5.36
N ALA A 30 2.14 15.13 -4.86
CA ALA A 30 2.66 14.24 -3.84
C ALA A 30 1.85 14.32 -2.53
N GLN A 31 1.41 15.53 -2.14
CA GLN A 31 0.55 15.72 -0.97
C GLN A 31 -0.82 15.06 -1.16
N GLU A 32 -1.45 15.24 -2.32
CA GLU A 32 -2.74 14.61 -2.64
C GLU A 32 -2.63 13.08 -2.66
N TYR A 33 -1.62 12.53 -3.34
CA TYR A 33 -1.38 11.09 -3.38
C TYR A 33 -1.09 10.49 -2.00
N LEU A 34 -0.36 11.20 -1.13
CA LEU A 34 -0.09 10.71 0.22
C LEU A 34 -1.38 10.55 1.03
N VAL A 35 -2.28 11.53 0.96
CA VAL A 35 -3.58 11.47 1.64
C VAL A 35 -4.41 10.30 1.10
N GLU A 36 -4.44 10.12 -0.22
CA GLU A 36 -5.19 9.04 -0.85
C GLU A 36 -4.64 7.65 -0.50
N VAL A 37 -3.32 7.46 -0.47
CA VAL A 37 -2.70 6.19 -0.05
C VAL A 37 -3.06 5.86 1.40
N LEU A 38 -3.04 6.85 2.30
CA LEU A 38 -3.44 6.66 3.69
C LEU A 38 -4.93 6.31 3.81
N ARG A 39 -5.81 6.98 3.05
CA ARG A 39 -7.25 6.66 2.98
C ARG A 39 -7.47 5.22 2.51
N GLN A 40 -6.80 4.81 1.44
CA GLN A 40 -6.88 3.45 0.91
C GLN A 40 -6.35 2.40 1.91
N SER A 41 -5.33 2.74 2.71
CA SER A 41 -4.83 1.89 3.78
C SER A 41 -5.91 1.60 4.83
N MET A 42 -6.65 2.63 5.28
CA MET A 42 -7.77 2.47 6.23
C MET A 42 -8.90 1.60 5.65
N VAL A 43 -9.23 1.76 4.35
CA VAL A 43 -10.22 0.92 3.68
C VAL A 43 -9.76 -0.55 3.63
N LYS A 44 -8.49 -0.79 3.29
CA LYS A 44 -7.90 -2.14 3.29
C LYS A 44 -7.95 -2.78 4.68
N GLU A 45 -7.70 -2.00 5.73
CA GLU A 45 -7.82 -2.46 7.11
C GLU A 45 -9.27 -2.85 7.46
N ASN A 46 -10.26 -2.04 7.06
CA ASN A 46 -11.68 -2.38 7.27
C ASN A 46 -12.08 -3.68 6.57
N ILE A 47 -11.63 -3.89 5.32
CA ILE A 47 -11.87 -5.12 4.57
C ILE A 47 -11.23 -6.32 5.27
N PHE A 48 -9.97 -6.19 5.70
CA PHE A 48 -9.26 -7.26 6.40
C PHE A 48 -9.95 -7.61 7.72
N LYS A 49 -10.36 -6.62 8.52
CA LYS A 49 -11.15 -6.81 9.74
C LYS A 49 -12.47 -7.54 9.45
N HIS A 50 -13.19 -7.13 8.41
CA HIS A 50 -14.44 -7.78 8.02
C HIS A 50 -14.22 -9.24 7.62
N TRP A 51 -13.20 -9.52 6.80
CA TRP A 51 -12.87 -10.87 6.37
C TRP A 51 -12.45 -11.79 7.52
N MET A 52 -11.66 -11.28 8.48
CA MET A 52 -11.29 -12.04 9.68
C MET A 52 -12.50 -12.32 10.58
N LYS A 53 -13.45 -11.38 10.72
CA LYS A 53 -14.70 -11.62 11.46
C LYS A 53 -15.56 -12.73 10.83
N GLY A 54 -15.50 -12.92 9.52
CA GLY A 54 -16.17 -14.02 8.82
C GLY A 54 -15.44 -15.36 8.90
N LYS A 55 -14.28 -15.43 9.57
CA LYS A 55 -13.47 -16.64 9.78
C LYS A 55 -13.43 -17.12 11.24
N ILE A 56 -14.16 -16.44 12.13
CA ILE A 56 -14.37 -16.83 13.53
C ILE A 56 -15.80 -17.32 13.68
#